data_AF-A0A358M9T2-F1
#
_entry.id   AF-A0A358M9T2-F1
#
_cell.length_a   1.000
_cell.length_b   1.000
_cell.length_c   1.000
_cell.angle_alpha   90.00
_cell.angle_beta   90.00
_cell.angle_gamma   90.00
#
_symmetry.space_group_name_H-M   'P 1'
#
loop_
_entity.id
_entity.type
_entity.pdbx_description
1 polymer ?
#
loop_
_entity_poly.entity_id
_entity_poly.type
_entity_poly.pdbx_seq_one_letter_code
_entity_poly.pdbx_strand_id
1 'polypeptide(L)'
;MKKILPLMLLLFFLVGCSNDSNSSKLNVDDIMEDVYITEIEWCGIEWDQIQFPIDLREDVLEEIKPIETNQIAIEVATTIIEKLHEKGKLSEYTLISIVHSTEDNVWRFEYSIDQRNKDIDHLVDCGYLYVAMDGKEGRVIKAWLEE
;
A
#
# COMPACT_ATOMS: atom_id res chain seq x y z
N MET A 1 -70.14 -37.69 -17.38
CA MET A 1 -69.73 -38.55 -18.51
C MET A 1 -68.34 -38.13 -18.95
N LYS A 2 -67.43 -39.11 -19.07
CA LYS A 2 -66.10 -39.09 -19.70
C LYS A 2 -65.03 -38.20 -19.05
N LYS A 3 -63.76 -38.59 -18.87
CA LYS A 3 -63.02 -39.87 -18.83
C LYS A 3 -61.52 -39.48 -18.77
N ILE A 4 -60.69 -40.29 -18.09
CA ILE A 4 -59.24 -40.52 -18.32
C ILE A 4 -58.24 -39.58 -17.61
N LEU A 5 -57.87 -39.99 -16.39
CA LEU A 5 -56.51 -40.13 -15.81
C LEU A 5 -55.63 -41.05 -16.72
N PRO A 6 -54.31 -41.34 -16.55
CA PRO A 6 -53.17 -40.78 -15.78
C PRO A 6 -51.92 -40.55 -16.70
N LEU A 7 -50.72 -40.32 -16.13
CA LEU A 7 -49.55 -41.24 -16.25
C LEU A 7 -48.19 -40.53 -16.36
N MET A 8 -47.41 -40.64 -15.27
CA MET A 8 -45.97 -40.94 -15.16
C MET A 8 -44.95 -40.29 -16.12
N LEU A 9 -43.88 -39.74 -15.56
CA LEU A 9 -42.62 -40.49 -15.48
C LEU A 9 -41.74 -40.00 -14.32
N LEU A 10 -41.44 -40.94 -13.42
CA LEU A 10 -40.32 -40.96 -12.49
C LEU A 10 -38.99 -41.03 -13.27
N LEU A 11 -37.91 -40.49 -12.70
CA LEU A 11 -36.56 -41.09 -12.52
C LEU A 11 -35.54 -39.95 -12.31
N PHE A 12 -35.13 -39.68 -11.05
CA PHE A 12 -33.86 -40.15 -10.46
C PHE A 12 -32.64 -39.93 -11.37
N PHE A 13 -31.71 -39.07 -10.98
CA PHE A 13 -30.34 -39.46 -10.56
C PHE A 13 -29.51 -38.22 -10.18
N LEU A 14 -29.01 -38.28 -8.95
CA LEU A 14 -27.76 -37.72 -8.42
C LEU A 14 -26.81 -37.09 -9.45
N VAL A 15 -26.47 -35.81 -9.25
CA VAL A 15 -25.08 -35.33 -9.28
C VAL A 15 -24.92 -34.30 -8.16
N GLY A 16 -24.30 -34.71 -7.06
CA GLY A 16 -23.51 -33.79 -6.26
C GLY A 16 -22.21 -33.47 -7.00
N CYS A 17 -21.77 -32.22 -6.90
CA CYS A 17 -20.48 -31.61 -7.30
C CYS A 17 -20.85 -30.15 -7.64
N SER A 18 -20.39 -29.09 -6.99
CA SER A 18 -19.40 -28.90 -5.96
C SER A 18 -19.82 -27.62 -5.25
N ASN A 19 -19.61 -27.53 -3.93
CA ASN A 19 -19.35 -26.22 -3.35
C ASN A 19 -18.07 -25.73 -4.05
N ASP A 20 -18.20 -24.90 -5.08
CA ASP A 20 -17.16 -23.94 -5.35
C ASP A 20 -17.14 -23.07 -4.10
N SER A 21 -16.25 -23.44 -3.19
CA SER A 21 -15.59 -22.46 -2.36
C SER A 21 -15.18 -21.36 -3.33
N ASN A 22 -15.93 -20.26 -3.33
CA ASN A 22 -15.36 -18.97 -3.64
C ASN A 22 -14.25 -18.80 -2.61
N SER A 23 -13.09 -19.40 -2.89
CA SER A 23 -11.85 -18.69 -2.66
C SER A 23 -12.03 -17.43 -3.48
N SER A 24 -12.55 -16.38 -2.85
CA SER A 24 -12.14 -15.05 -3.23
C SER A 24 -10.62 -15.13 -3.13
N LYS A 25 -9.98 -15.41 -4.26
CA LYS A 25 -8.60 -15.00 -4.49
C LYS A 25 -8.59 -13.58 -3.97
N LEU A 26 -7.80 -13.36 -2.92
CA LEU A 26 -7.34 -12.02 -2.58
C LEU A 26 -6.78 -11.48 -3.90
N ASN A 27 -7.58 -10.65 -4.57
CA ASN A 27 -7.11 -9.85 -5.68
C ASN A 27 -6.07 -8.94 -5.04
N VAL A 28 -4.81 -9.21 -5.37
CA VAL A 28 -3.68 -8.32 -5.09
C VAL A 28 -3.93 -6.95 -5.76
N ASP A 29 -4.91 -6.87 -6.67
CA ASP A 29 -5.34 -5.67 -7.38
C ASP A 29 -6.38 -4.80 -6.63
N ASP A 30 -6.80 -5.17 -5.41
CA ASP A 30 -7.78 -4.38 -4.61
C ASP A 30 -7.12 -3.41 -3.59
N ILE A 31 -5.79 -3.28 -3.59
CA ILE A 31 -5.04 -2.42 -2.66
C ILE A 31 -4.26 -1.36 -3.43
N MET A 32 -4.93 -0.39 -4.05
CA MET A 32 -4.36 0.93 -4.37
C MET A 32 -5.46 1.84 -4.93
N GLU A 33 -6.30 2.38 -4.04
CA GLU A 33 -6.95 3.67 -4.33
C GLU A 33 -5.81 4.71 -4.48
N ASP A 34 -5.49 5.02 -5.75
CA ASP A 34 -4.57 6.03 -6.28
C ASP A 34 -3.60 6.67 -5.26
N VAL A 35 -2.44 6.04 -5.06
CA VAL A 35 -1.31 6.70 -4.39
C VAL A 35 -0.98 7.97 -5.17
N TYR A 36 -1.13 9.12 -4.53
CA TYR A 36 -0.92 10.41 -5.19
C TYR A 36 0.59 10.65 -5.34
N ILE A 37 1.05 10.79 -6.59
CA ILE A 37 2.43 11.13 -6.91
C ILE A 37 2.46 12.58 -7.37
N THR A 38 3.25 13.40 -6.68
CA THR A 38 3.49 14.80 -7.05
C THR A 38 4.90 14.97 -7.55
N GLU A 39 5.07 15.58 -8.72
CA GLU A 39 6.38 16.03 -9.18
C GLU A 39 6.59 17.50 -8.79
N ILE A 40 7.75 17.79 -8.21
CA ILE A 40 8.23 19.13 -7.90
C ILE A 40 9.62 19.31 -8.51
N GLU A 41 10.03 20.55 -8.74
CA GLU A 41 11.36 20.85 -9.28
C GLU A 41 12.43 20.48 -8.24
N TRP A 42 12.34 21.08 -7.05
CA TRP A 42 13.36 20.97 -6.01
C TRP A 42 12.78 20.52 -4.66
N CYS A 43 13.53 19.71 -3.89
CA CYS A 43 13.03 19.13 -2.65
C CYS A 43 12.84 20.18 -1.56
N GLY A 44 13.74 21.17 -1.50
CA GLY A 44 13.65 22.30 -0.58
C GLY A 44 13.77 21.94 0.90
N ILE A 45 14.31 20.76 1.23
CA ILE A 45 14.44 20.27 2.61
C ILE A 45 15.79 20.69 3.21
N GLU A 46 15.73 21.38 4.34
CA GLU A 46 16.89 21.66 5.20
C GLU A 46 17.17 20.44 6.08
N TRP A 47 17.93 19.48 5.52
CA TRP A 47 18.14 18.15 6.12
C TRP A 47 18.68 18.18 7.55
N ASP A 48 19.48 19.19 7.90
CA ASP A 48 20.07 19.39 9.22
C ASP A 48 19.07 19.86 10.27
N GLN A 49 17.92 20.42 9.86
CA GLN A 49 16.86 20.90 10.75
C GLN A 49 15.80 19.86 11.07
N ILE A 50 15.75 18.75 10.33
CA ILE A 50 14.80 17.66 10.58
C ILE A 50 14.99 17.09 11.99
N GLN A 51 13.90 17.12 12.75
CA GLN A 51 13.79 16.56 14.10
C GLN A 51 13.38 15.07 14.02
N PHE A 52 13.66 14.32 15.09
CA PHE A 52 13.29 12.91 15.23
C PHE A 52 13.69 12.00 14.06
N PRO A 53 14.98 11.98 13.66
CA PRO A 53 15.44 11.04 12.65
C PRO A 53 15.24 9.61 13.13
N ILE A 54 14.76 8.75 12.24
CA ILE A 54 14.69 7.32 12.48
C ILE A 54 15.74 6.60 11.64
N ASP A 55 16.34 5.59 12.25
CA ASP A 55 17.25 4.70 11.52
C ASP A 55 16.45 3.52 10.95
N LEU A 56 16.34 3.49 9.63
CA LEU A 56 15.83 2.34 8.90
C LEU A 56 17.00 1.37 8.74
N ARG A 57 17.05 0.35 9.61
CA ARG A 57 18.06 -0.71 9.58
C ARG A 57 18.20 -1.31 8.17
N GLU A 58 19.41 -1.81 7.87
CA GLU A 58 19.74 -2.44 6.58
C GLU A 58 18.72 -3.50 6.16
N ASP A 59 18.17 -4.29 7.09
CA ASP A 59 17.17 -5.32 6.80
C ASP A 59 15.86 -4.78 6.17
N VAL A 60 15.47 -3.53 6.47
CA VAL A 60 14.35 -2.83 5.81
C VAL A 60 14.73 -2.40 4.40
N LEU A 61 16.00 -2.06 4.17
CA LEU A 61 16.49 -1.40 2.96
C LEU A 61 17.29 -2.30 2.01
N GLU A 62 17.54 -3.56 2.39
CA GLU A 62 18.56 -4.46 1.83
C GLU A 62 18.43 -4.78 0.33
N GLU A 63 17.36 -4.32 -0.33
CA GLU A 63 17.05 -4.67 -1.72
C GLU A 63 16.48 -3.50 -2.55
N ILE A 64 16.66 -2.26 -2.09
CA ILE A 64 16.09 -1.10 -2.81
C ILE A 64 16.92 -0.77 -4.05
N LYS A 65 16.26 -0.82 -5.20
CA LYS A 65 16.83 -0.48 -6.51
C LYS A 65 16.76 1.03 -6.77
N PRO A 66 17.55 1.54 -7.74
CA PRO A 66 17.29 2.84 -8.34
C PRO A 66 15.82 3.00 -8.73
N ILE A 67 15.27 4.18 -8.48
CA ILE A 67 13.88 4.55 -8.72
C ILE A 67 13.82 5.37 -10.01
N GLU A 68 13.56 4.67 -11.12
CA GLU A 68 13.51 5.27 -12.46
C GLU A 68 12.08 5.57 -12.92
N THR A 69 11.08 5.04 -12.23
CA THR A 69 9.66 5.16 -12.62
C THR A 69 8.77 5.28 -11.40
N ASN A 70 7.58 5.85 -11.61
CA ASN A 70 6.52 5.92 -10.60
C ASN A 70 6.13 4.54 -10.07
N GLN A 71 6.11 3.51 -10.93
CA GLN A 71 5.80 2.14 -10.53
C GLN A 71 6.85 1.59 -9.56
N ILE A 72 8.13 1.80 -9.85
CA ILE A 72 9.22 1.39 -8.95
C ILE A 72 9.14 2.18 -7.64
N ALA A 73 8.80 3.46 -7.68
CA ALA A 73 8.65 4.28 -6.47
C ALA A 73 7.57 3.71 -5.54
N ILE A 74 6.44 3.31 -6.09
CA ILE A 74 5.35 2.65 -5.36
C ILE A 74 5.84 1.31 -4.77
N GLU A 75 6.50 0.46 -5.57
CA GLU A 75 7.01 -0.84 -5.10
C GLU A 75 8.00 -0.69 -3.94
N VAL A 76 8.93 0.26 -4.06
CA VAL A 76 9.90 0.58 -2.99
C VAL A 76 9.17 1.10 -1.76
N ALA A 77 8.26 2.04 -1.92
CA ALA A 77 7.53 2.64 -0.81
C ALA A 77 6.69 1.60 -0.06
N THR A 78 5.99 0.72 -0.78
CA THR A 78 5.21 -0.39 -0.21
C THR A 78 6.11 -1.39 0.51
N THR A 79 7.24 -1.76 -0.08
CA THR A 79 8.20 -2.70 0.54
C THR A 79 8.73 -2.19 1.88
N ILE A 80 9.04 -0.89 1.97
CA ILE A 80 9.53 -0.27 3.21
C ILE A 80 8.50 -0.44 4.33
N ILE A 81 7.23 -0.10 4.08
CA ILE A 81 6.20 -0.13 5.12
C ILE A 81 5.82 -1.58 5.49
N GLU A 82 5.75 -2.49 4.53
CA GLU A 82 5.53 -3.92 4.78
C GLU A 82 6.62 -4.52 5.68
N LYS A 83 7.90 -4.23 5.40
CA LYS A 83 9.00 -4.71 6.26
C LYS A 83 8.98 -4.11 7.66
N LEU A 84 8.50 -2.87 7.81
CA LEU A 84 8.29 -2.27 9.14
C LEU A 84 7.18 -3.01 9.90
N HIS A 85 6.07 -3.33 9.21
CA HIS A 85 4.96 -4.09 9.77
C HIS A 85 5.38 -5.50 10.21
N GLU A 86 6.15 -6.21 9.38
CA GLU A 86 6.70 -7.53 9.71
C GLU A 86 7.55 -7.52 11.00
N LYS A 87 8.18 -6.38 11.28
CA LYS A 87 9.00 -6.15 12.49
C LYS A 87 8.20 -5.62 13.67
N GLY A 88 6.88 -5.52 13.55
CA GLY A 88 5.97 -5.01 14.57
C GLY A 88 6.09 -3.51 14.83
N LYS A 89 6.55 -2.73 13.84
CA LYS A 89 6.66 -1.27 13.90
C LYS A 89 5.63 -0.62 12.99
N LEU A 90 5.05 0.49 13.44
CA LEU A 90 4.16 1.35 12.64
C LEU A 90 3.04 0.57 11.93
N SER A 91 2.51 -0.48 12.55
CA SER A 91 1.59 -1.46 11.94
C SER A 91 0.27 -0.89 11.40
N GLU A 92 -0.08 0.34 11.81
CA GLU A 92 -1.29 1.05 11.38
C GLU A 92 -1.01 2.04 10.25
N TYR A 93 0.27 2.25 9.88
CA TYR A 93 0.66 3.21 8.87
C TYR A 93 0.52 2.56 7.49
N THR A 94 0.15 3.36 6.51
CA THR A 94 0.15 2.97 5.10
C THR A 94 0.77 4.08 4.28
N LEU A 95 1.09 3.78 3.02
CA LEU A 95 1.55 4.78 2.06
C LEU A 95 0.40 5.75 1.72
N ILE A 96 0.62 7.04 1.95
CA ILE A 96 -0.35 8.11 1.71
C ILE A 96 -0.06 8.84 0.39
N SER A 97 1.21 9.21 0.19
CA SER A 97 1.63 9.98 -0.97
C SER A 97 3.10 9.75 -1.30
N ILE A 98 3.48 10.14 -2.53
CA ILE A 98 4.85 10.17 -2.99
C ILE A 98 5.12 11.54 -3.60
N VAL A 99 6.27 12.12 -3.29
CA VAL A 99 6.77 13.34 -3.91
C VAL A 99 8.10 13.04 -4.61
N HIS A 100 8.21 13.40 -5.88
CA HIS A 100 9.45 13.32 -6.65
C HIS A 100 9.99 14.72 -6.91
N SER A 101 11.14 15.04 -6.32
CA SER A 101 11.93 16.20 -6.75
C SER A 101 12.75 15.80 -7.96
N THR A 102 12.41 16.39 -9.10
CA THR A 102 12.95 16.03 -10.41
C THR A 102 14.39 16.50 -10.63
N GLU A 103 14.78 17.67 -10.10
CA GLU A 103 16.15 18.17 -10.23
C GLU A 103 17.13 17.48 -9.28
N ASP A 104 16.73 17.29 -8.01
CA ASP A 104 17.56 16.58 -7.02
C ASP A 104 17.53 15.06 -7.21
N ASN A 105 16.57 14.57 -8.00
CA ASN A 105 16.20 13.17 -8.11
C ASN A 105 15.95 12.50 -6.75
N VAL A 106 15.19 13.19 -5.89
CA VAL A 106 14.82 12.71 -4.55
C VAL A 106 13.38 12.25 -4.55
N TRP A 107 13.16 11.02 -4.08
CA TRP A 107 11.83 10.46 -3.86
C TRP A 107 11.52 10.51 -2.36
N ARG A 108 10.46 11.22 -1.99
CA ARG A 108 9.95 11.26 -0.63
C ARG A 108 8.67 10.47 -0.54
N PHE A 109 8.65 9.50 0.36
CA PHE A 109 7.48 8.68 0.68
C PHE A 109 6.88 9.16 1.99
N GLU A 110 5.56 9.31 2.01
CA GLU A 110 4.82 9.78 3.17
C GLU A 110 3.88 8.68 3.64
N TYR A 111 4.02 8.27 4.90
CA TYR A 111 3.22 7.23 5.52
C TYR A 111 2.51 7.77 6.75
N SER A 112 1.26 7.39 6.93
CA SER A 112 0.48 7.70 8.13
C SER A 112 -0.69 6.73 8.26
N ILE A 113 -1.49 6.89 9.31
CA ILE A 113 -2.74 6.16 9.46
C ILE A 113 -3.69 6.61 8.33
N ASP A 114 -4.28 5.65 7.60
CA ASP A 114 -5.20 6.01 6.52
C ASP A 114 -6.51 6.56 7.07
N GLN A 115 -6.71 7.87 6.87
CA GLN A 115 -7.89 8.58 7.29
C GLN A 115 -8.67 9.19 6.12
N ARG A 116 -8.30 8.88 4.87
CA ARG A 116 -8.90 9.48 3.65
C ARG A 116 -10.41 9.26 3.54
N ASN A 117 -10.88 8.14 4.12
CA ASN A 117 -12.29 7.73 4.12
C ASN A 117 -12.96 7.86 5.51
N LYS A 118 -12.34 8.56 6.47
CA LYS A 118 -12.89 8.77 7.82
C LYS A 118 -13.75 10.02 7.88
N ASP A 119 -14.77 9.99 8.74
CA ASP A 119 -15.53 11.18 9.09
C ASP A 119 -14.60 12.18 9.80
N ILE A 120 -14.82 13.48 9.56
CA ILE A 120 -14.05 14.56 10.17
C ILE A 120 -14.12 14.51 11.71
N ASP A 121 -15.25 14.07 12.26
CA ASP A 121 -15.46 13.92 13.70
C ASP A 121 -14.75 12.69 14.30
N HIS A 122 -14.13 11.86 13.46
CA HIS A 122 -13.42 10.64 13.84
C HIS A 122 -11.95 10.64 13.42
N LEU A 123 -11.43 11.80 13.01
CA LEU A 123 -10.01 11.94 12.76
C LEU A 123 -9.23 11.84 14.07
N VAL A 124 -8.17 11.06 14.04
CA VAL A 124 -7.17 10.99 15.09
C VAL A 124 -5.99 11.87 14.72
N ASP A 125 -5.45 12.56 15.71
CA ASP A 125 -4.17 13.23 15.57
C ASP A 125 -3.08 12.15 15.44
N CYS A 126 -2.46 12.07 14.28
CA CYS A 126 -1.44 11.08 13.99
C CYS A 126 -0.32 11.73 13.17
N GLY A 127 0.90 11.45 13.61
CA GLY A 127 2.09 11.87 12.92
C GLY A 127 2.27 11.20 11.55
N TYR A 128 3.34 11.61 10.88
CA TYR A 128 3.78 11.08 9.61
C TYR A 128 5.16 10.45 9.74
N LEU A 129 5.36 9.33 9.06
CA LEU A 129 6.67 8.84 8.71
C LEU A 129 7.02 9.38 7.33
N TYR A 130 8.17 10.01 7.22
CA TYR A 130 8.77 10.39 5.96
C TYR A 130 10.03 9.57 5.69
N VAL A 131 10.18 9.14 4.44
CA VAL A 131 11.40 8.50 3.95
C VAL A 131 11.83 9.17 2.66
N ALA A 132 12.97 9.84 2.67
CA ALA A 132 13.59 10.43 1.51
C ALA A 132 14.70 9.52 0.96
N MET A 133 14.65 9.25 -0.33
CA MET A 133 15.58 8.39 -1.05
C MET A 133 16.20 9.12 -2.24
N ASP A 134 17.48 8.86 -2.47
CA ASP A 134 18.15 9.18 -3.72
C ASP A 134 17.63 8.21 -4.79
N GLY A 135 16.95 8.74 -5.80
CA GLY A 135 16.35 7.95 -6.88
C GLY A 135 17.38 7.29 -7.79
N LYS A 136 18.58 7.85 -7.92
CA LYS A 136 19.61 7.30 -8.82
C LYS A 136 20.35 6.15 -8.16
N GLU A 137 20.68 6.30 -6.89
CA GLU A 137 21.47 5.32 -6.15
C GLU A 137 20.59 4.31 -5.41
N GLY A 138 19.28 4.59 -5.26
CA GLY A 138 18.35 3.75 -4.50
C GLY A 138 18.67 3.72 -3.00
N ARG A 139 19.23 4.81 -2.46
CA ARG A 139 19.71 4.88 -1.07
C ARG A 139 18.87 5.84 -0.25
N VAL A 140 18.63 5.49 1.01
CA VAL A 140 17.97 6.40 1.95
C VAL A 140 18.90 7.58 2.24
N ILE A 141 18.38 8.78 1.99
CA ILE A 141 19.00 10.05 2.39
C ILE A 141 18.69 10.29 3.86
N LYS A 142 17.40 10.22 4.22
CA LYS A 142 16.93 10.40 5.60
C LYS A 142 15.54 9.82 5.78
N ALA A 143 15.25 9.34 6.99
CA ALA A 143 13.91 9.00 7.43
C ALA A 143 13.62 9.68 8.78
N TRP A 144 12.40 10.14 9.00
CA TRP A 144 12.03 10.86 10.22
C TRP A 144 10.53 10.77 10.51
N LEU A 145 10.18 11.07 11.76
CA LEU A 145 8.80 11.22 12.20
C LEU A 145 8.48 12.71 12.41
N GLU A 146 7.28 13.11 12.02
CA GLU A 146 6.68 14.38 12.42
C GLU A 146 5.41 14.07 13.22
N GLU A 147 5.22 14.75 14.36
CA GLU A 147 4.04 14.62 15.23
C GLU A 147 2.94 15.59 14.83
#